data_AF-A0A6I5CNX8-F1
#
_entry.id   AF-A0A6I5CNX8-F1
#
_cell.length_a   1.000
_cell.length_b   1.000
_cell.length_c   1.000
_cell.angle_alpha   90.00
_cell.angle_beta   90.00
_cell.angle_gamma   90.00
#
_symmetry.space_group_name_H-M   'P 1'
#
loop_
_entity.id
_entity.type
_entity.pdbx_description
1 polymer ?
#
loop_
_entity_poly.entity_id
_entity_poly.type
_entity_poly.pdbx_seq_one_letter_code
_entity_poly.pdbx_strand_id
1 'polypeptide(L)'
;DLAAARRMHERCSARTLGLRYHGPVGDADRYLNHLLSPRFGRTLAAQTVSGRIIGLGHLLWDGDETEVALLVEDDWQRRGVGAELLGRLVALAVEAGCASVYAVTQAANTGMVSAMRGLGLPLDYQIEEGTLVITARLDAGAVSGRPAAYDSRREEYDGPGRSRG
;
A
#
# COMPACT_ATOMS: atom_id res chain seq x y z
N ASP A 1 -1.26 -0.04 21.07
CA ASP A 1 -1.66 1.06 21.98
C ASP A 1 -2.38 2.14 21.17
N LEU A 2 -3.71 2.20 21.28
CA LEU A 2 -4.55 3.17 20.56
C LEU A 2 -4.26 4.61 21.01
N ALA A 3 -4.01 4.84 22.29
CA ALA A 3 -3.76 6.17 22.83
C ALA A 3 -2.42 6.72 22.31
N ALA A 4 -1.38 5.89 22.23
CA ALA A 4 -0.10 6.29 21.64
C ALA A 4 -0.21 6.59 20.13
N ALA A 5 -0.96 5.79 19.38
CA ALA A 5 -1.23 6.01 17.96
C ALA A 5 -1.97 7.35 17.74
N ARG A 6 -2.99 7.63 18.55
CA ARG A 6 -3.73 8.90 18.51
C ARG A 6 -2.84 10.11 18.77
N ARG A 7 -2.01 10.05 19.82
CA ARG A 7 -1.06 11.13 20.12
C ARG A 7 -0.09 11.38 18.95
N MET A 8 0.35 10.34 18.24
CA MET A 8 1.20 10.48 17.05
C MET A 8 0.45 11.14 15.89
N HIS A 9 -0.79 10.72 15.65
CA HIS A 9 -1.66 11.31 14.63
C HIS A 9 -1.91 12.80 14.87
N GLU A 10 -2.19 13.21 16.10
CA GLU A 10 -2.41 14.62 16.50
C GLU A 10 -1.20 15.53 16.23
N ARG A 11 0.00 14.97 16.08
CA ARG A 11 1.23 15.73 15.77
C ARG A 11 1.50 15.85 14.28
N CYS A 12 0.82 15.07 13.45
CA CYS A 12 0.99 15.13 12.00
C CYS A 12 0.30 16.37 11.44
N SER A 13 0.93 17.01 10.44
CA SER A 13 0.30 18.13 9.76
C SER A 13 -0.96 17.69 8.98
N ALA A 14 -1.89 18.62 8.74
CA ALA A 14 -3.06 18.36 7.90
C ALA A 14 -2.68 17.83 6.51
N ARG A 15 -1.55 18.27 5.96
CA ARG A 15 -0.99 17.76 4.70
C ARG A 15 -0.61 16.28 4.82
N THR A 16 0.16 15.92 5.86
CA THR A 16 0.56 14.53 6.10
C THR A 16 -0.64 13.61 6.31
N LEU A 17 -1.66 14.09 7.02
CA LEU A 17 -2.91 13.37 7.21
C LEU A 17 -3.72 13.24 5.91
N GLY A 18 -3.83 14.31 5.11
CA GLY A 18 -4.52 14.29 3.82
C GLY A 18 -3.87 13.39 2.76
N LEU A 19 -2.58 13.08 2.88
CA LEU A 19 -1.90 12.10 2.03
C LEU A 19 -2.16 10.65 2.46
N ARG A 20 -2.52 10.44 3.73
CA ARG A 20 -2.83 9.13 4.31
C ARG A 20 -4.30 8.74 4.14
N TYR A 21 -5.20 9.72 4.21
CA TYR A 21 -6.65 9.50 4.18
C TYR A 21 -7.24 10.13 2.92
N HIS A 22 -7.85 9.29 2.09
CA HIS A 22 -8.52 9.70 0.84
C HIS A 22 -9.96 10.19 1.09
N GLY A 23 -10.23 10.73 2.29
CA GLY A 23 -11.52 11.21 2.78
C GLY A 23 -11.35 12.20 3.94
N PRO A 24 -12.43 12.69 4.59
CA PRO A 24 -12.34 13.70 5.64
C PRO A 24 -11.47 13.23 6.82
N VAL A 25 -10.45 14.01 7.17
CA VAL A 25 -9.48 13.73 8.26
C VAL A 25 -10.15 13.67 9.65
N GLY A 26 -11.37 14.21 9.78
CA GLY A 26 -12.10 14.33 11.05
C GLY A 26 -12.45 13.03 11.78
N ASP A 27 -12.32 11.88 11.11
CA ASP A 27 -12.68 10.55 11.65
C ASP A 27 -11.47 9.70 12.08
N ALA A 28 -10.31 10.32 12.33
CA ALA A 28 -9.05 9.64 12.69
C ALA A 28 -9.21 8.55 13.77
N ASP A 29 -10.05 8.76 14.78
CA ASP A 29 -10.32 7.76 15.82
C ASP A 29 -11.01 6.50 15.30
N ARG A 30 -12.01 6.69 14.42
CA ARG A 30 -12.75 5.60 13.81
C ARG A 30 -11.83 4.79 12.92
N TYR A 31 -10.99 5.49 12.14
CA TYR A 31 -9.96 4.88 11.32
C TYR A 31 -8.94 4.11 12.16
N LEU A 32 -8.37 4.71 13.21
CA LEU A 32 -7.37 4.04 14.05
C LEU A 32 -7.92 2.80 14.75
N ASN A 33 -9.16 2.83 15.23
CA ASN A 33 -9.78 1.64 15.82
C ASN A 33 -9.90 0.48 14.81
N HIS A 34 -10.25 0.79 13.57
CA HIS A 34 -10.33 -0.22 12.51
C HIS A 34 -8.93 -0.75 12.14
N LEU A 35 -7.97 0.16 11.90
CA LEU A 35 -6.61 -0.18 11.48
C LEU A 35 -5.82 -0.97 12.53
N LEU A 36 -6.07 -0.73 13.81
CA LEU A 36 -5.39 -1.41 14.92
C LEU A 36 -6.05 -2.73 15.31
N SER A 37 -7.20 -3.07 14.74
CA SER A 37 -7.85 -4.35 14.98
C SER A 37 -7.12 -5.45 14.19
N PRO A 38 -6.66 -6.53 14.86
CA PRO A 38 -5.92 -7.62 14.20
C PRO A 38 -6.80 -8.45 13.25
N ARG A 39 -8.13 -8.25 13.28
CA ARG A 39 -9.05 -8.90 12.34
C ARG A 39 -8.91 -8.40 10.91
N PHE A 40 -8.47 -7.15 10.75
CA PHE A 40 -8.44 -6.48 9.44
C PHE A 40 -7.03 -6.38 8.87
N GLY A 41 -6.01 -6.86 9.59
CA GLY A 41 -4.64 -6.69 9.15
C GLY A 41 -3.58 -6.85 10.23
N ARG A 42 -2.38 -6.34 9.93
CA ARG A 42 -1.25 -6.18 10.85
C ARG A 42 -0.85 -4.71 10.91
N THR A 43 -0.41 -4.25 12.08
CA THR A 43 0.13 -2.91 12.26
C THR A 43 1.54 -2.98 12.83
N LEU A 44 2.44 -2.19 12.28
CA LEU A 44 3.78 -1.93 12.80
C LEU A 44 3.90 -0.48 13.26
N ALA A 45 4.64 -0.25 14.34
CA ALA A 45 4.94 1.08 14.85
C ALA A 45 6.45 1.31 14.87
N ALA A 46 6.88 2.41 14.26
CA ALA A 46 8.23 2.93 14.41
C ALA A 46 8.30 3.78 15.69
N GLN A 47 9.27 3.50 16.55
CA GLN A 47 9.43 4.15 17.84
C GLN A 47 10.85 4.71 18.00
N THR A 48 10.97 5.83 18.70
CA THR A 48 12.28 6.31 19.18
C THR A 48 12.83 5.39 20.27
N VAL A 49 14.10 5.57 20.64
CA VAL A 49 14.74 4.90 21.78
C VAL A 49 13.97 5.13 23.09
N SER A 50 13.29 6.28 23.22
CA SER A 50 12.46 6.62 24.38
C SER A 50 11.05 6.01 24.33
N GLY A 51 10.73 5.15 23.35
CA GLY A 51 9.42 4.52 23.19
C GLY A 51 8.34 5.42 22.58
N ARG A 52 8.69 6.58 22.01
CA ARG A 52 7.72 7.48 21.36
C ARG A 52 7.43 6.98 19.95
N ILE A 53 6.17 6.68 19.64
CA ILE A 53 5.74 6.35 18.27
C ILE A 53 5.92 7.57 17.37
N ILE A 54 6.61 7.39 16.25
CA ILE A 54 6.93 8.40 15.22
C ILE A 54 6.46 8.01 13.83
N GLY A 55 5.99 6.77 13.67
CA GLY A 55 5.42 6.28 12.42
C GLY A 55 4.58 5.03 12.64
N LEU A 56 3.57 4.86 11.81
CA LEU A 56 2.70 3.70 11.76
C LEU A 56 2.65 3.19 10.33
N GLY A 57 2.62 1.87 10.21
CA GLY A 57 2.40 1.19 8.96
C GLY A 57 1.38 0.08 9.14
N HIS A 58 0.47 -0.03 8.19
CA HIS A 58 -0.64 -0.98 8.22
C HIS A 58 -0.59 -1.86 6.97
N LEU A 59 -0.75 -3.16 7.19
CA LEU A 59 -1.00 -4.15 6.15
C LEU A 59 -2.44 -4.62 6.37
N LEU A 60 -3.33 -4.36 5.42
CA LEU A 60 -4.76 -4.60 5.54
C LEU A 60 -5.21 -5.69 4.57
N TRP A 61 -6.09 -6.58 5.03
CA TRP A 61 -6.66 -7.62 4.20
C TRP A 61 -7.89 -7.07 3.47
N ASP A 62 -7.87 -7.14 2.14
CA ASP A 62 -8.94 -6.63 1.27
C ASP A 62 -9.36 -7.72 0.27
N GLY A 63 -10.25 -8.61 0.72
CA GLY A 63 -10.60 -9.81 -0.04
C GLY A 63 -9.38 -10.70 -0.27
N ASP A 64 -9.05 -10.94 -1.54
CA ASP A 64 -7.86 -11.69 -1.96
C ASP A 64 -6.62 -10.80 -2.13
N GLU A 65 -6.79 -9.48 -1.98
CA GLU A 65 -5.72 -8.49 -2.10
C GLU A 65 -5.23 -8.02 -0.73
N THR A 66 -4.14 -7.26 -0.74
CA THR A 66 -3.51 -6.75 0.48
C THR A 66 -3.08 -5.31 0.29
N GLU A 67 -3.66 -4.41 1.08
CA GLU A 67 -3.34 -2.99 1.03
C GLU A 67 -2.23 -2.66 2.03
N VAL A 68 -1.30 -1.78 1.65
CA VAL A 68 -0.32 -1.16 2.55
C VAL A 68 -0.53 0.34 2.65
N ALA A 69 -0.53 0.84 3.89
CA ALA A 69 -0.66 2.26 4.16
C ALA A 69 0.27 2.73 5.27
N LEU A 70 0.88 3.91 5.09
CA LEU A 70 1.92 4.43 5.97
C LEU A 70 1.57 5.85 6.44
N LEU A 71 1.88 6.13 7.71
CA LEU A 71 1.82 7.47 8.29
C LEU A 71 3.12 7.70 9.08
N VAL A 72 3.88 8.74 8.74
CA VAL A 72 5.12 9.11 9.42
C VAL A 72 5.06 10.58 9.80
N GLU A 73 5.39 10.91 11.05
CA GLU A 73 5.44 12.29 11.52
C GLU A 73 6.34 13.14 10.62
N ASP A 74 5.91 14.37 10.33
CA ASP A 74 6.57 15.29 9.39
C ASP A 74 8.09 15.40 9.63
N ASP A 75 8.52 15.53 10.89
CA ASP A 75 9.94 15.68 11.28
C ASP A 75 10.79 14.43 11.01
N TRP A 76 10.16 13.27 10.87
CA TRP A 76 10.79 11.96 10.67
C TRP A 76 10.70 11.46 9.23
N GLN A 77 9.99 12.19 8.36
CA GLN A 77 9.93 11.89 6.94
C GLN A 77 11.31 12.10 6.27
N ARG A 78 11.53 11.41 5.15
CA ARG A 78 12.81 11.42 4.39
C ARG A 78 14.04 10.98 5.20
N ARG A 79 13.85 10.25 6.30
CA ARG A 79 14.91 9.61 7.10
C ARG A 79 14.91 8.07 7.00
N GLY A 80 14.22 7.51 6.02
CA GLY A 80 14.10 6.06 5.81
C GLY A 80 13.02 5.35 6.64
N VAL A 81 12.38 6.02 7.61
CA VAL A 81 11.37 5.40 8.49
C VAL A 81 10.23 4.73 7.71
N GLY A 82 9.67 5.42 6.71
CA GLY A 82 8.58 4.87 5.90
C GLY A 82 9.02 3.66 5.05
N ALA A 83 10.23 3.69 4.50
CA ALA A 83 10.77 2.59 3.70
C ALA A 83 11.03 1.35 4.56
N GLU A 84 11.57 1.53 5.77
CA GLU A 84 11.78 0.44 6.72
C GLU A 84 10.45 -0.20 7.17
N LEU A 85 9.45 0.63 7.49
CA LEU A 85 8.11 0.14 7.80
C LEU A 85 7.52 -0.66 6.62
N LEU A 86 7.61 -0.12 5.40
CA LEU A 86 7.11 -0.77 4.20
C LEU A 86 7.77 -2.12 3.95
N GLY A 87 9.10 -2.20 4.01
CA GLY A 87 9.83 -3.45 3.81
C GLY A 87 9.43 -4.53 4.80
N ARG A 88 9.22 -4.16 6.08
CA ARG A 88 8.73 -5.11 7.09
C ARG A 88 7.29 -5.55 6.84
N LEU A 89 6.40 -4.65 6.43
CA LEU A 89 5.01 -5.01 6.10
C LEU A 89 4.96 -5.95 4.89
N VAL A 90 5.78 -5.70 3.87
CA VAL A 90 5.94 -6.58 2.72
C VAL A 90 6.41 -7.97 3.14
N ALA A 91 7.39 -8.07 4.03
CA ALA A 91 7.82 -9.36 4.56
C ALA A 91 6.68 -10.11 5.27
N LEU A 92 5.85 -9.40 6.05
CA LEU A 92 4.67 -9.99 6.70
C LEU A 92 3.61 -10.45 5.69
N ALA A 93 3.46 -9.76 4.56
CA ALA A 93 2.56 -10.16 3.48
C ALA A 93 3.06 -11.42 2.77
N VAL A 94 4.37 -11.50 2.52
CA VAL A 94 5.01 -12.71 1.97
C VAL A 94 4.82 -13.89 2.91
N GLU A 95 5.06 -13.71 4.21
CA GLU A 95 4.82 -14.76 5.22
C GLU A 95 3.35 -15.21 5.28
N ALA A 96 2.41 -14.31 4.98
CA ALA A 96 0.99 -14.60 4.90
C ALA A 96 0.56 -15.25 3.57
N GLY A 97 1.48 -15.43 2.61
CA GLY A 97 1.21 -16.03 1.31
C GLY A 97 0.53 -15.10 0.30
N CYS A 98 0.57 -13.78 0.52
CA CYS A 98 -0.01 -12.80 -0.39
C CYS A 98 0.74 -12.77 -1.73
N ALA A 99 0.01 -12.72 -2.85
CA ALA A 99 0.61 -12.63 -4.19
C ALA A 99 1.05 -11.21 -4.58
N SER A 100 0.48 -10.20 -3.93
CA SER A 100 0.81 -8.79 -4.14
C SER A 100 0.45 -7.95 -2.94
N VAL A 101 1.05 -6.76 -2.85
CA VAL A 101 0.57 -5.67 -2.00
C VAL A 101 0.36 -4.43 -2.83
N TYR A 102 -0.67 -3.65 -2.54
CA TYR A 102 -0.93 -2.41 -3.23
C TYR A 102 -1.02 -1.23 -2.26
N ALA A 103 -0.73 -0.04 -2.76
CA ALA A 103 -0.90 1.21 -2.03
C ALA A 103 -1.77 2.16 -2.85
N VAL A 104 -2.83 2.70 -2.24
CA VAL A 104 -3.62 3.79 -2.83
C VAL A 104 -3.07 5.11 -2.32
N THR A 105 -2.73 6.01 -3.22
CA THR A 105 -2.19 7.32 -2.86
C THR A 105 -2.57 8.39 -3.87
N GLN A 106 -2.34 9.67 -3.55
CA GLN A 106 -2.48 10.73 -4.55
C GLN A 106 -1.30 10.66 -5.52
N ALA A 107 -1.52 10.90 -6.81
CA ALA A 107 -0.43 10.88 -7.81
C ALA A 107 0.72 11.86 -7.48
N ALA A 108 0.43 12.95 -6.76
CA ALA A 108 1.41 13.90 -6.27
C ALA A 108 2.21 13.44 -5.03
N ASN A 109 1.86 12.30 -4.41
CA ASN A 109 2.56 11.75 -3.25
C ASN A 109 3.86 11.04 -3.64
N THR A 110 4.88 11.83 -3.95
CA THR A 110 6.21 11.32 -4.33
C THR A 110 6.88 10.49 -3.24
N GLY A 111 6.51 10.68 -1.96
CA GLY A 111 7.04 9.90 -0.84
C GLY A 111 6.63 8.43 -0.90
N MET A 112 5.35 8.14 -1.13
CA MET A 112 4.86 6.77 -1.28
C MET A 112 5.44 6.12 -2.54
N VAL A 113 5.46 6.83 -3.66
CA VAL A 113 6.06 6.34 -4.92
C VAL A 113 7.53 5.96 -4.71
N SER A 114 8.30 6.81 -4.03
CA SER A 114 9.71 6.52 -3.73
C SER A 114 9.88 5.34 -2.80
N ALA A 115 9.01 5.18 -1.80
CA ALA A 115 9.06 4.04 -0.88
C ALA A 115 8.77 2.72 -1.60
N MET A 116 7.71 2.67 -2.42
CA MET A 116 7.35 1.49 -3.21
C MET A 116 8.47 1.11 -4.20
N ARG A 117 9.06 2.08 -4.91
CA ARG A 117 10.21 1.83 -5.80
C ARG A 117 11.42 1.28 -5.04
N GLY A 118 11.63 1.73 -3.80
CA GLY A 118 12.70 1.26 -2.94
C GLY A 118 12.62 -0.23 -2.57
N LEU A 119 11.48 -0.89 -2.78
CA LEU A 119 11.33 -2.33 -2.57
C LEU A 119 12.11 -3.17 -3.58
N GLY A 120 12.42 -2.62 -4.77
CA GLY A 120 13.08 -3.37 -5.84
C GLY A 120 12.23 -4.50 -6.43
N LEU A 121 10.91 -4.48 -6.20
CA LEU A 121 9.95 -5.45 -6.73
C LEU A 121 9.34 -4.96 -8.04
N PRO A 122 8.78 -5.85 -8.88
CA PRO A 122 7.98 -5.46 -10.03
C PRO A 122 6.78 -4.62 -9.57
N LEU A 123 6.63 -3.43 -10.16
CA LEU A 123 5.56 -2.48 -9.83
C LEU A 123 4.64 -2.22 -11.03
N ASP A 124 3.34 -2.37 -10.80
CA ASP A 124 2.29 -1.88 -11.69
C ASP A 124 1.72 -0.56 -11.16
N TYR A 125 1.33 0.34 -12.08
CA TYR A 125 0.79 1.65 -11.74
C TYR A 125 -0.54 1.87 -12.48
N GLN A 126 -1.57 2.27 -11.74
CA GLN A 126 -2.87 2.64 -12.29
C GLN A 126 -3.26 4.02 -11.76
N ILE A 127 -3.72 4.91 -12.64
CA ILE A 127 -4.10 6.28 -12.28
C ILE A 127 -5.53 6.53 -12.71
N GLU A 128 -6.37 6.94 -11.75
CA GLU A 128 -7.76 7.30 -11.97
C GLU A 128 -8.09 8.56 -11.16
N GLU A 129 -8.57 9.61 -11.82
CA GLU A 129 -9.03 10.86 -11.19
C GLU A 129 -8.03 11.50 -10.19
N GLY A 130 -6.73 11.37 -10.45
CA GLY A 130 -5.68 11.91 -9.57
C GLY A 130 -5.27 11.00 -8.40
N THR A 131 -5.96 9.87 -8.25
CA THR A 131 -5.56 8.74 -7.40
C THR A 131 -4.60 7.84 -8.18
N LEU A 132 -3.56 7.37 -7.50
CA LEU A 132 -2.56 6.44 -7.99
C LEU A 132 -2.61 5.18 -7.13
N VAL A 133 -2.83 4.04 -7.78
CA VAL A 133 -2.64 2.71 -7.20
C VAL A 133 -1.29 2.19 -7.65
N ILE A 134 -0.44 1.81 -6.70
CA ILE A 134 0.87 1.19 -6.96
C ILE A 134 0.81 -0.22 -6.41
N THR A 135 0.99 -1.23 -7.27
CA THR A 135 0.94 -2.63 -6.88
C THR A 135 2.32 -3.25 -7.00
N ALA A 136 2.85 -3.78 -5.90
CA ALA A 136 4.06 -4.58 -5.89
C ALA A 136 3.70 -6.07 -5.95
N ARG A 137 4.25 -6.77 -6.96
CA ARG A 137 4.11 -8.22 -7.08
C ARG A 137 5.04 -8.90 -6.06
N LEU A 138 4.45 -9.74 -5.22
CA LEU A 138 5.17 -10.56 -4.26
C LEU A 138 5.29 -11.93 -4.89
N ASP A 139 6.37 -12.16 -5.63
CA ASP A 139 6.60 -13.47 -6.23
C ASP A 139 6.69 -14.52 -5.12
N ALA A 140 5.60 -15.28 -4.96
CA ALA A 140 5.53 -16.46 -4.13
C ALA A 140 6.34 -17.58 -4.80
N GLY A 141 7.67 -17.42 -4.82
CA GLY A 141 8.60 -18.42 -5.30
C GLY A 141 9.44 -17.98 -6.49
N ALA A 142 10.65 -17.49 -6.19
CA ALA A 142 11.82 -17.90 -6.96
C ALA A 142 12.10 -19.41 -6.75
N VAL A 143 11.13 -20.27 -7.07
CA VAL A 143 11.30 -21.70 -7.30
C VAL A 143 10.36 -22.12 -8.42
N SER A 144 10.78 -21.82 -9.65
CA SER A 144 10.45 -22.54 -10.89
C SER A 144 10.97 -21.72 -12.06
N GLY A 145 12.27 -21.86 -12.34
CA GLY A 145 12.82 -21.37 -13.60
C GLY A 145 12.23 -22.17 -14.78
N ARG A 146 11.36 -21.53 -15.57
CA ARG A 146 11.34 -21.67 -17.03
C ARG A 146 10.53 -20.53 -17.65
N PRO A 147 11.03 -19.85 -18.70
CA PRO A 147 10.26 -18.82 -19.38
C PRO A 147 9.17 -19.49 -20.22
N ALA A 148 7.90 -19.13 -19.97
CA ALA A 148 6.81 -19.41 -20.90
C ALA A 148 6.94 -18.42 -22.06
N ALA A 149 7.28 -18.95 -23.23
CA ALA A 149 7.18 -18.26 -24.49
C ALA A 149 5.74 -17.77 -24.69
N TYR A 150 5.57 -16.48 -24.94
CA TYR A 150 4.33 -15.94 -25.47
C TYR A 150 4.24 -16.33 -26.95
N ASP A 151 3.39 -17.31 -27.26
CA ASP A 151 2.88 -17.51 -28.62
C ASP A 151 1.74 -16.52 -28.84
N SER A 152 1.97 -15.59 -29.76
CA SER A 152 1.03 -14.59 -30.20
C SER A 152 0.00 -15.19 -31.17
N ARG A 153 -1.26 -15.30 -30.74
CA ARG A 153 -2.41 -15.22 -31.66
C ARG A 153 -3.51 -14.34 -31.08
N ARG A 154 -3.48 -13.07 -31.48
CA ARG A 154 -4.68 -12.32 -31.90
C ARG A 154 -5.04 -12.88 -33.28
N GLU A 155 -6.26 -13.26 -33.60
CA GLU A 155 -7.48 -12.50 -33.90
C GLU A 155 -8.55 -13.60 -34.07
N GLU A 156 -9.81 -13.44 -33.63
CA GLU A 156 -10.86 -12.92 -34.52
C GLU A 156 -12.10 -12.60 -33.66
N TYR A 157 -12.55 -11.35 -33.70
CA TYR A 157 -13.82 -10.91 -33.12
C TYR A 157 -14.73 -10.56 -34.30
N ASP A 158 -15.56 -11.50 -34.74
CA ASP A 158 -16.54 -11.25 -35.80
C ASP A 158 -17.88 -10.87 -35.17
N GLY A 159 -18.10 -9.55 -35.06
CA GLY A 159 -19.35 -8.93 -34.64
C GLY A 159 -20.34 -8.75 -35.81
N PRO A 160 -21.64 -8.59 -35.52
CA PRO A 160 -22.67 -9.06 -36.44
C PRO A 160 -23.18 -8.00 -37.43
N GLY A 161 -23.57 -8.48 -38.61
CA GLY A 161 -24.73 -7.93 -39.33
C GLY A 161 -24.53 -7.74 -40.83
N ARG A 162 -25.38 -8.40 -41.64
CA ARG A 162 -26.55 -7.78 -42.31
C ARG A 162 -27.07 -8.67 -43.46
N SER A 163 -28.26 -9.21 -43.25
CA SER A 163 -29.47 -9.06 -44.07
C SER A 163 -29.42 -9.19 -45.62
N ARG A 164 -30.40 -9.98 -46.11
CA ARG A 164 -31.19 -9.91 -47.36
C ARG A 164 -30.70 -10.73 -48.56
N GLY A 165 -31.65 -11.46 -49.14
CA GLY A 165 -31.58 -12.17 -50.42
C GLY A 165 -32.56 -13.32 -50.42
#